data_AF-A0A9C9Q3Z4-F1
#
_entry.id   AF-A0A9C9Q3Z4-F1
#
_cell.length_a   1.000
_cell.length_b   1.000
_cell.length_c   1.000
_cell.angle_alpha   90.00
_cell.angle_beta   90.00
_cell.angle_gamma   90.00
#
_symmetry.space_group_name_H-M   'P 1'
#
loop_
_entity.id
_entity.type
_entity.pdbx_description
1 polymer ?
#
loop_
_entity_poly.entity_id
_entity_poly.type
_entity_poly.pdbx_seq_one_letter_code
_entity_poly.pdbx_strand_id
1 'polypeptide(L)'
;MLNIEDKPAFDNRIALFRLAFRPFFLGAAVFAAGAMLYWMGALALGWPFQLGDISPATWHAHEMIFGYSLAVIAGFLLTAVMNWTGVQTLNGGPLVALFALWVAGRLLPLGGTDLPLALYAGIDGLFALLLFAAVLHPVVKSRQWKQISVVTKVFLLLLSNILFYLGALGIVDDGERMGLYSGLYIVLALVLLLARRVVPFFIEKGVGYPVQLKNRRWLDLTSLALFTLLWISDAFLNNVTATGWLAGALLVLHVVRLVGWHT
;
A
#
# COMPACT_ATOMS: atom_id res chain seq x y z
N MET A 1 -20.95 31.69 -31.64
CA MET A 1 -21.62 31.76 -30.32
C MET A 1 -21.05 30.65 -29.45
N LEU A 2 -20.25 31.01 -28.44
CA LEU A 2 -19.76 30.06 -27.45
C LEU A 2 -20.94 29.65 -26.57
N ASN A 3 -21.22 28.35 -26.50
CA ASN A 3 -22.30 27.80 -25.69
C ASN A 3 -21.82 27.78 -24.22
N ILE A 4 -22.20 28.80 -23.43
CA ILE A 4 -21.78 28.98 -22.02
C ILE A 4 -22.82 28.37 -21.06
N GLU A 5 -23.80 27.60 -21.56
CA GLU A 5 -24.95 27.14 -20.76
C GLU A 5 -24.94 25.68 -20.30
N ASP A 6 -23.84 24.94 -20.49
CA ASP A 6 -23.74 23.64 -19.82
C ASP A 6 -23.29 23.84 -18.37
N LYS A 7 -24.26 24.14 -17.49
CA LYS A 7 -24.10 23.89 -16.05
C LYS A 7 -23.64 22.43 -15.91
N PRO A 8 -22.50 22.13 -15.25
CA PRO A 8 -22.13 20.75 -15.03
C PRO A 8 -23.29 20.08 -14.32
N ALA A 9 -23.90 19.07 -14.95
CA ALA A 9 -25.00 18.33 -14.36
C ALA A 9 -24.59 17.95 -12.94
N PHE A 10 -25.36 18.38 -11.94
CA PHE A 10 -25.14 17.97 -10.56
C PHE A 10 -25.33 16.45 -10.51
N ASP A 11 -24.22 15.72 -10.62
CA ASP A 11 -24.21 14.28 -10.50
C ASP A 11 -24.71 13.93 -9.08
N ASN A 12 -25.91 13.37 -8.98
CA ASN A 12 -26.60 13.08 -7.71
C ASN A 12 -25.90 11.98 -6.87
N ARG A 13 -24.71 11.55 -7.27
CA ARG A 13 -23.87 10.61 -6.53
C ARG A 13 -23.25 11.29 -5.31
N ILE A 14 -23.31 10.57 -4.18
CA ILE A 14 -22.67 10.95 -2.91
C ILE A 14 -21.22 11.39 -3.17
N ALA A 15 -20.89 12.61 -2.75
CA ALA A 15 -19.60 13.25 -3.03
C ALA A 15 -18.40 12.40 -2.57
N LEU A 16 -18.57 11.60 -1.52
CA LEU A 16 -17.57 10.67 -1.02
C LEU A 16 -17.09 9.70 -2.11
N PHE A 17 -17.99 9.12 -2.93
CA PHE A 17 -17.64 8.05 -3.88
C PHE A 17 -17.32 8.54 -5.30
N ARG A 18 -17.05 9.83 -5.48
CA ARG A 18 -16.65 10.39 -6.78
C ARG A 18 -15.17 10.17 -7.09
N LEU A 19 -14.31 10.22 -6.07
CA LEU A 19 -12.86 10.07 -6.21
C LEU A 19 -12.37 9.06 -5.18
N ALA A 20 -11.59 8.07 -5.63
CA ALA A 20 -11.19 6.94 -4.80
C ALA A 20 -10.40 7.33 -3.54
N PHE A 21 -9.61 8.41 -3.58
CA PHE A 21 -8.89 8.86 -2.39
C PHE A 21 -9.83 9.22 -1.23
N ARG A 22 -11.05 9.70 -1.50
CA ARG A 22 -11.97 10.19 -0.46
C ARG A 22 -12.43 9.10 0.51
N PRO A 23 -13.07 7.99 0.05
CA PRO A 23 -13.51 6.94 0.97
C PRO A 23 -12.31 6.20 1.56
N PHE A 24 -11.28 5.93 0.76
CA PHE A 24 -10.13 5.15 1.24
C PHE A 24 -9.26 5.90 2.24
N PHE A 25 -8.97 7.19 2.06
CA PHE A 25 -8.16 7.93 3.03
C PHE A 25 -8.93 8.18 4.32
N LEU A 26 -10.23 8.53 4.22
CA LEU A 26 -11.07 8.69 5.40
C LEU A 26 -11.21 7.36 6.16
N GLY A 27 -11.52 6.29 5.44
CA GLY A 27 -11.61 4.94 5.99
C GLY A 27 -10.30 4.50 6.64
N ALA A 28 -9.17 4.68 5.96
CA ALA A 28 -7.85 4.34 6.50
C ALA A 28 -7.52 5.13 7.79
N ALA A 29 -7.86 6.42 7.85
CA ALA A 29 -7.63 7.24 9.04
C ALA A 29 -8.47 6.77 10.24
N VAL A 30 -9.77 6.54 10.03
CA VAL A 30 -10.68 6.02 11.06
C VAL A 30 -10.24 4.62 11.50
N PHE A 31 -9.90 3.76 10.54
CA PHE A 31 -9.44 2.41 10.81
C PHE A 31 -8.13 2.39 11.59
N ALA A 32 -7.14 3.20 11.22
CA ALA A 32 -5.87 3.28 11.95
C ALA A 32 -6.09 3.70 13.41
N ALA A 33 -6.93 4.71 13.66
CA ALA A 33 -7.26 5.12 15.02
C ALA A 33 -7.95 3.99 15.80
N GLY A 34 -8.96 3.34 15.23
CA GLY A 34 -9.69 2.25 15.87
C GLY A 34 -8.81 1.01 16.13
N ALA A 35 -8.05 0.56 15.14
CA ALA A 35 -7.18 -0.60 15.24
C ALA A 35 -6.05 -0.38 16.27
N MET A 36 -5.46 0.82 16.32
CA MET A 36 -4.47 1.16 17.33
C MET A 36 -5.05 1.16 18.74
N LEU A 37 -6.24 1.74 18.93
CA LEU A 37 -6.92 1.73 20.23
C LEU A 37 -7.25 0.30 20.67
N TYR A 38 -7.76 -0.52 19.77
CA TYR A 38 -8.10 -1.90 20.07
C TYR A 38 -6.86 -2.74 20.39
N TRP A 39 -5.80 -2.63 19.59
CA TRP A 39 -4.53 -3.31 19.86
C TRP A 39 -3.92 -2.88 21.20
N MET A 40 -3.93 -1.58 21.50
CA MET A 40 -3.43 -1.06 22.78
C MET A 40 -4.29 -1.54 23.96
N GLY A 41 -5.61 -1.63 23.80
CA GLY A 41 -6.49 -2.24 24.79
C GLY A 41 -6.21 -3.73 25.00
N ALA A 42 -5.95 -4.49 23.94
CA ALA A 42 -5.56 -5.90 24.03
C ALA A 42 -4.23 -6.07 24.79
N LEU A 43 -3.22 -5.24 24.52
CA LEU A 43 -1.91 -5.32 25.17
C LEU A 43 -1.88 -4.78 26.61
N ALA A 44 -2.47 -3.60 26.85
CA ALA A 44 -2.33 -2.89 28.12
C ALA A 44 -3.46 -3.21 29.11
N LEU A 45 -4.65 -3.52 28.62
CA LEU A 45 -5.85 -3.76 29.44
C LEU A 45 -6.30 -5.22 29.41
N GLY A 46 -5.64 -6.07 28.62
CA GLY A 46 -6.00 -7.49 28.49
C GLY A 46 -7.34 -7.72 27.81
N TRP A 47 -7.75 -6.84 26.87
CA TRP A 47 -8.98 -7.08 26.11
C TRP A 47 -8.91 -8.42 25.38
N PRO A 48 -10.03 -9.19 25.35
CA PRO A 48 -10.06 -10.47 24.67
C PRO A 48 -9.84 -10.25 23.17
N PHE A 49 -8.95 -11.07 22.60
CA PHE A 49 -8.71 -11.15 21.17
C PHE A 49 -8.62 -12.62 20.78
N GLN A 50 -9.38 -13.01 19.76
CA GLN A 50 -9.38 -14.37 19.24
C GLN A 50 -9.62 -14.32 17.74
N LEU A 51 -8.63 -14.74 16.96
CA LEU A 51 -8.70 -14.87 15.50
C LEU A 51 -7.80 -16.02 15.06
N GLY A 52 -8.30 -17.26 15.15
CA GLY A 52 -7.45 -18.45 15.02
C GLY A 52 -6.30 -18.41 16.03
N ASP A 53 -5.12 -18.84 15.60
CA ASP A 53 -3.89 -18.85 16.41
C ASP A 53 -3.06 -17.56 16.28
N ILE A 54 -3.60 -16.54 15.60
CA ILE A 54 -2.90 -15.27 15.37
C ILE A 54 -2.80 -14.49 16.69
N SER A 55 -1.59 -14.06 17.06
CA SER A 55 -1.40 -13.22 18.24
C SER A 55 -1.94 -11.79 18.02
N PRO A 56 -2.32 -11.04 19.08
CA PRO A 56 -2.72 -9.64 18.94
C PRO A 56 -1.66 -8.75 18.25
N ALA A 57 -0.37 -9.03 18.48
CA ALA A 57 0.72 -8.32 17.84
C ALA A 57 0.85 -8.64 16.35
N THR A 58 0.72 -9.92 15.98
CA THR A 58 0.71 -10.38 14.59
C THR A 58 -0.48 -9.78 13.83
N TRP A 59 -1.66 -9.80 14.45
CA TRP A 59 -2.87 -9.17 13.89
C TRP A 59 -2.64 -7.67 13.65
N HIS A 60 -2.16 -6.93 14.64
CA HIS A 60 -1.84 -5.51 14.47
C HIS A 60 -0.87 -5.25 13.31
N ALA A 61 0.22 -6.01 13.24
CA ALA A 61 1.18 -5.88 12.15
C ALA A 61 0.52 -6.13 10.78
N HIS A 62 -0.32 -7.17 10.67
CA HIS A 62 -1.08 -7.47 9.47
C HIS A 62 -2.02 -6.33 9.09
N GLU A 63 -2.80 -5.84 10.05
CA GLU A 63 -3.76 -4.75 9.86
C GLU A 63 -3.08 -3.44 9.42
N MET A 64 -1.90 -3.12 9.93
CA MET A 64 -1.18 -1.90 9.52
C MET A 64 -0.65 -1.99 8.09
N ILE A 65 -0.26 -3.18 7.65
CA ILE A 65 0.34 -3.40 6.32
C ILE A 65 -0.75 -3.63 5.27
N PHE A 66 -1.64 -4.60 5.48
CA PHE A 66 -2.62 -5.04 4.49
C PHE A 66 -3.99 -4.40 4.68
N GLY A 67 -4.34 -3.96 5.89
CA GLY A 67 -5.56 -3.21 6.16
C GLY A 67 -5.40 -1.71 5.84
N TYR A 68 -4.57 -1.03 6.64
CA TYR A 68 -4.34 0.42 6.56
C TYR A 68 -3.53 0.83 5.33
N SER A 69 -2.29 0.32 5.18
CA SER A 69 -1.40 0.81 4.12
C SER A 69 -1.96 0.48 2.73
N LEU A 70 -2.58 -0.69 2.55
CA LEU A 70 -3.21 -1.06 1.28
C LEU A 70 -4.45 -0.20 0.96
N ALA A 71 -5.21 0.26 1.95
CA ALA A 71 -6.27 1.24 1.75
C ALA A 71 -5.73 2.59 1.28
N VAL A 72 -4.65 3.08 1.90
CA VAL A 72 -3.98 4.31 1.45
C VAL A 72 -3.44 4.14 0.02
N ILE A 73 -2.81 3.00 -0.28
CA ILE A 73 -2.34 2.66 -1.62
C ILE A 73 -3.52 2.64 -2.62
N ALA A 74 -4.66 2.04 -2.25
CA ALA A 74 -5.85 2.01 -3.10
C ALA A 74 -6.36 3.42 -3.42
N GLY A 75 -6.55 4.25 -2.41
CA GLY A 75 -7.01 5.63 -2.57
C GLY A 75 -6.08 6.47 -3.47
N PHE A 76 -4.76 6.32 -3.25
CA PHE A 76 -3.75 6.99 -4.06
C PHE A 76 -3.74 6.48 -5.50
N LEU A 77 -3.61 5.17 -5.72
CA LEU A 77 -3.41 4.59 -7.05
C LEU A 77 -4.65 4.68 -7.93
N LEU A 78 -5.84 4.45 -7.40
CA LEU A 78 -7.06 4.59 -8.18
C LEU A 78 -7.25 6.04 -8.65
N THR A 79 -6.68 7.03 -7.95
CA THR A 79 -6.69 8.43 -8.39
C THR A 79 -5.52 8.72 -9.35
N ALA A 80 -4.30 8.29 -9.00
CA ALA A 80 -3.08 8.61 -9.75
C ALA A 80 -3.00 7.90 -11.10
N VAL A 81 -3.46 6.65 -11.20
CA VAL A 81 -3.43 5.87 -12.44
C VAL A 81 -4.32 6.50 -13.50
N MET A 82 -5.49 7.03 -13.12
CA MET A 82 -6.34 7.79 -14.03
C MET A 82 -5.56 8.98 -14.64
N ASN A 83 -4.85 9.74 -13.80
CA ASN A 83 -4.06 10.88 -14.26
C ASN A 83 -2.88 10.48 -15.18
N TRP A 84 -2.26 9.33 -14.97
CA TRP A 84 -1.14 8.86 -15.81
C TRP A 84 -1.59 8.25 -17.14
N THR A 85 -2.74 7.61 -17.15
CA THR A 85 -3.20 6.77 -18.28
C THR A 85 -4.28 7.44 -19.12
N GLY A 86 -4.97 8.45 -18.59
CA GLY A 86 -6.19 9.03 -19.19
C GLY A 86 -7.37 8.06 -19.21
N VAL A 87 -7.22 6.85 -18.68
CA VAL A 87 -8.25 5.82 -18.63
C VAL A 87 -8.91 5.88 -17.25
N GLN A 88 -10.24 5.98 -17.26
CA GLN A 88 -11.04 5.99 -16.04
C GLN A 88 -10.81 4.72 -15.21
N THR A 89 -10.44 4.91 -13.95
CA THR A 89 -10.37 3.87 -12.91
C THR A 89 -11.75 3.70 -12.24
N LEU A 90 -11.85 2.82 -11.25
CA LEU A 90 -13.09 2.58 -10.50
C LEU A 90 -13.67 3.87 -9.92
N ASN A 91 -14.94 4.13 -10.22
CA ASN A 91 -15.74 5.24 -9.69
C ASN A 91 -17.17 4.77 -9.39
N GLY A 92 -17.93 5.50 -8.58
CA GLY A 92 -19.34 5.19 -8.31
C GLY A 92 -19.55 3.79 -7.71
N GLY A 93 -20.50 3.03 -8.25
CA GLY A 93 -20.88 1.70 -7.74
C GLY A 93 -19.70 0.72 -7.58
N PRO A 94 -18.87 0.49 -8.60
CA PRO A 94 -17.68 -0.37 -8.47
C PRO A 94 -16.69 0.08 -7.39
N LEU A 95 -16.53 1.39 -7.18
CA LEU A 95 -15.69 1.92 -6.09
C LEU A 95 -16.31 1.66 -4.72
N VAL A 96 -17.63 1.81 -4.59
CA VAL A 96 -18.38 1.48 -3.37
C VAL A 96 -18.21 -0.01 -3.05
N ALA A 97 -18.35 -0.89 -4.04
CA ALA A 97 -18.18 -2.33 -3.85
C ALA A 97 -16.77 -2.70 -3.36
N LEU A 98 -15.73 -2.12 -3.97
CA LEU A 98 -14.35 -2.35 -3.54
C LEU A 98 -14.11 -1.83 -2.11
N PHE A 99 -14.64 -0.65 -1.78
CA PHE A 99 -14.52 -0.08 -0.44
C PHE A 99 -15.29 -0.89 0.60
N ALA A 100 -16.50 -1.35 0.27
CA ALA A 100 -17.29 -2.21 1.15
C ALA A 100 -16.60 -3.55 1.41
N LEU A 101 -15.94 -4.12 0.41
CA LEU A 101 -15.14 -5.33 0.57
C LEU A 101 -13.96 -5.11 1.52
N TRP A 102 -13.27 -3.97 1.41
CA TRP A 102 -12.22 -3.58 2.35
C TRP A 102 -12.76 -3.43 3.78
N VAL A 103 -13.88 -2.73 3.97
CA VAL A 103 -14.53 -2.59 5.28
C VAL A 103 -14.93 -3.95 5.85
N ALA A 104 -15.49 -4.85 5.04
CA ALA A 104 -15.88 -6.19 5.47
C ALA A 104 -14.68 -6.95 6.05
N GLY A 105 -13.52 -6.90 5.40
CA GLY A 105 -12.29 -7.49 5.93
C GLY A 105 -11.96 -6.99 7.34
N ARG A 106 -12.10 -5.69 7.61
CA ARG A 106 -11.76 -5.11 8.92
C ARG A 106 -12.80 -5.37 10.01
N LEU A 107 -14.07 -5.56 9.65
CA LEU A 107 -15.16 -5.74 10.63
C LEU A 107 -15.39 -7.20 11.01
N LEU A 108 -15.05 -8.15 10.14
CA LEU A 108 -15.27 -9.58 10.40
C LEU A 108 -14.61 -10.09 11.69
N PRO A 109 -13.34 -9.73 12.01
CA PRO A 109 -12.72 -10.14 13.27
C PRO A 109 -13.41 -9.60 14.52
N LEU A 110 -14.13 -8.47 14.43
CA LEU A 110 -14.81 -7.83 15.57
C LEU A 110 -16.16 -8.49 15.91
N GLY A 111 -16.68 -9.34 15.03
CA GLY A 111 -18.00 -9.95 15.16
C GLY A 111 -18.12 -11.02 16.26
N GLY A 112 -17.03 -11.40 16.93
CA GLY A 112 -17.03 -12.39 18.01
C GLY A 112 -17.59 -13.77 17.60
N THR A 113 -17.59 -14.06 16.30
CA THR A 113 -18.09 -15.32 15.74
C THR A 113 -16.90 -16.22 15.46
N ASP A 114 -17.04 -17.53 15.70
CA ASP A 114 -16.06 -18.58 15.34
C ASP A 114 -15.94 -18.76 13.82
N LEU A 115 -15.72 -17.65 13.11
CA LEU A 115 -15.57 -17.65 11.66
C LEU A 115 -14.23 -18.27 11.30
N PRO A 116 -14.19 -19.15 10.28
CA PRO A 116 -12.94 -19.72 9.81
C PRO A 116 -11.98 -18.63 9.33
N LEU A 117 -10.72 -18.71 9.73
CA LEU A 117 -9.65 -17.80 9.28
C LEU A 117 -9.58 -17.73 7.74
N ALA A 118 -9.90 -18.83 7.05
CA ALA A 118 -9.95 -18.89 5.59
C ALA A 118 -10.96 -17.90 4.96
N LEU A 119 -12.07 -17.59 5.63
CA LEU A 119 -13.04 -16.60 5.13
C LEU A 119 -12.45 -15.19 5.18
N TYR A 120 -11.79 -14.85 6.28
CA TYR A 120 -11.08 -13.58 6.44
C TYR A 120 -9.96 -13.45 5.39
N ALA A 121 -9.16 -14.50 5.20
CA ALA A 121 -8.16 -14.59 4.14
C ALA A 121 -8.75 -14.40 2.73
N GLY A 122 -9.90 -15.01 2.46
CA GLY A 122 -10.58 -14.90 1.17
C GLY A 122 -11.08 -13.49 0.88
N ILE A 123 -11.67 -12.81 1.85
CA ILE A 123 -12.20 -11.45 1.69
C ILE A 123 -11.08 -10.43 1.52
N ASP A 124 -10.04 -10.54 2.35
CA ASP A 124 -8.89 -9.65 2.27
C ASP A 124 -8.06 -9.88 0.99
N GLY A 125 -7.87 -11.15 0.61
CA GLY A 125 -7.24 -11.52 -0.66
C GLY A 125 -8.04 -11.05 -1.87
N LEU A 126 -9.37 -11.14 -1.83
CA LEU A 126 -10.24 -10.65 -2.91
C LEU A 126 -10.13 -9.13 -3.06
N PHE A 127 -10.08 -8.38 -1.96
CA PHE A 127 -9.85 -6.93 -2.01
C PHE A 127 -8.52 -6.61 -2.71
N ALA A 128 -7.42 -7.24 -2.30
CA ALA A 128 -6.11 -7.03 -2.89
C ALA A 128 -6.07 -7.42 -4.38
N LEU A 129 -6.73 -8.51 -4.76
CA LEU A 129 -6.84 -8.99 -6.15
C LEU A 129 -7.62 -8.01 -7.03
N LEU A 130 -8.78 -7.54 -6.56
CA LEU A 130 -9.60 -6.58 -7.29
C LEU A 130 -8.91 -5.23 -7.42
N LEU A 131 -8.19 -4.79 -6.38
CA LEU A 131 -7.35 -3.59 -6.45
C LEU A 131 -6.25 -3.75 -7.49
N PHE A 132 -5.54 -4.88 -7.50
CA PHE A 132 -4.52 -5.19 -8.50
C PHE A 132 -5.09 -5.12 -9.91
N ALA A 133 -6.23 -5.78 -10.17
CA ALA A 133 -6.88 -5.77 -11.47
C ALA A 133 -7.31 -4.35 -11.91
N ALA A 134 -7.86 -3.57 -10.98
CA ALA A 134 -8.29 -2.19 -11.21
C ALA A 134 -7.13 -1.25 -11.56
N VAL A 135 -5.94 -1.52 -11.04
CA VAL A 135 -4.71 -0.76 -11.32
C VAL A 135 -4.02 -1.27 -12.60
N LEU A 136 -4.00 -2.58 -12.84
CA LEU A 136 -3.39 -3.21 -14.01
C LEU A 136 -4.10 -2.80 -15.32
N HIS A 137 -5.44 -2.87 -15.33
CA HIS A 137 -6.23 -2.70 -16.55
C HIS A 137 -5.95 -1.36 -17.27
N PRO A 138 -6.02 -0.18 -16.62
CA PRO A 138 -5.70 1.10 -17.26
C PRO A 138 -4.26 1.20 -17.77
N VAL A 139 -3.29 0.65 -17.03
CA VAL A 139 -1.86 0.70 -17.39
C VAL A 139 -1.59 -0.10 -18.65
N VAL A 140 -2.16 -1.31 -18.74
CA VAL A 140 -2.04 -2.17 -19.93
C VAL A 140 -2.80 -1.56 -21.11
N LYS A 141 -4.04 -1.10 -20.89
CA LYS A 141 -4.89 -0.51 -21.94
C LYS A 141 -4.26 0.73 -22.58
N SER A 142 -3.62 1.59 -21.78
CA SER A 142 -2.93 2.80 -22.25
C SER A 142 -1.47 2.57 -22.64
N ARG A 143 -0.95 1.34 -22.50
CA ARG A 143 0.45 0.97 -22.75
C ARG A 143 1.45 1.84 -21.97
N GLN A 144 1.08 2.28 -20.77
CA GLN A 144 1.93 3.09 -19.89
C GLN A 144 2.95 2.24 -19.12
N TRP A 145 3.84 1.55 -19.85
CA TRP A 145 4.80 0.60 -19.29
C TRP A 145 5.74 1.20 -18.24
N LYS A 146 5.98 2.51 -18.27
CA LYS A 146 6.75 3.21 -17.24
C LYS A 146 6.12 3.10 -15.84
N GLN A 147 4.82 2.85 -15.75
CA GLN A 147 4.09 2.68 -14.49
C GLN A 147 3.93 1.20 -14.08
N ILE A 148 4.37 0.24 -14.90
CA ILE A 148 4.26 -1.20 -14.56
C ILE A 148 4.96 -1.52 -13.24
N SER A 149 6.03 -0.77 -12.93
CA SER A 149 6.74 -0.86 -11.66
C SER A 149 5.77 -0.79 -10.48
N VAL A 150 4.80 0.13 -10.48
CA VAL A 150 3.80 0.29 -9.40
C VAL A 150 2.85 -0.90 -9.36
N VAL A 151 2.37 -1.35 -10.52
CA VAL A 151 1.48 -2.51 -10.67
C VAL A 151 2.12 -3.77 -10.08
N THR A 152 3.42 -3.98 -10.34
CA THR A 152 4.18 -5.11 -9.77
C THR A 152 4.19 -5.08 -8.24
N LYS A 153 4.28 -3.91 -7.59
CA LYS A 153 4.28 -3.85 -6.11
C LYS A 153 2.92 -4.21 -5.53
N VAL A 154 1.83 -3.77 -6.17
CA VAL A 154 0.47 -4.17 -5.76
C VAL A 154 0.28 -5.68 -5.89
N PHE A 155 0.81 -6.27 -6.95
CA PHE A 155 0.81 -7.74 -7.12
C PHE A 155 1.64 -8.44 -6.03
N LEU A 156 2.85 -7.95 -5.73
CA LEU A 156 3.68 -8.51 -4.67
C LEU A 156 3.04 -8.36 -3.29
N LEU A 157 2.27 -7.28 -3.03
CA LEU A 157 1.50 -7.12 -1.79
C LEU A 157 0.40 -8.19 -1.69
N LEU A 158 -0.30 -8.48 -2.78
CA LEU A 158 -1.25 -9.60 -2.83
C LEU A 158 -0.55 -10.92 -2.49
N LEU A 159 0.59 -11.22 -3.12
CA LEU A 159 1.34 -12.45 -2.84
C LEU A 159 1.85 -12.53 -1.39
N SER A 160 2.30 -11.40 -0.84
CA SER A 160 2.76 -11.32 0.55
C SER A 160 1.62 -11.54 1.53
N ASN A 161 0.41 -11.05 1.22
CA ASN A 161 -0.78 -11.30 2.03
C ASN A 161 -1.19 -12.78 1.98
N ILE A 162 -1.15 -13.39 0.79
CA ILE A 162 -1.39 -14.83 0.65
C ILE A 162 -0.38 -15.62 1.47
N LEU A 163 0.91 -15.28 1.39
CA LEU A 163 1.98 -15.95 2.16
C LEU A 163 1.75 -15.83 3.67
N PHE A 164 1.31 -14.66 4.14
CA PHE A 164 0.91 -14.47 5.53
C PHE A 164 -0.19 -15.44 5.95
N TYR A 165 -1.29 -15.53 5.19
CA TYR A 165 -2.39 -16.43 5.53
C TYR A 165 -2.02 -17.91 5.41
N LEU A 166 -1.16 -18.28 4.47
CA LEU A 166 -0.62 -19.64 4.40
C LEU A 166 0.18 -19.98 5.67
N GLY A 167 0.92 -19.02 6.22
CA GLY A 167 1.57 -19.17 7.52
C GLY A 167 0.60 -19.29 8.67
N ALA A 168 -0.39 -18.39 8.74
CA ALA A 168 -1.39 -18.39 9.81
C ALA A 168 -2.33 -19.62 9.78
N LEU A 169 -2.44 -20.30 8.63
CA LEU A 169 -3.14 -21.59 8.50
C LEU A 169 -2.24 -22.80 8.77
N GLY A 170 -0.95 -22.59 9.10
CA GLY A 170 0.01 -23.66 9.34
C GLY A 170 0.46 -24.42 8.08
N ILE A 171 0.24 -23.87 6.88
CA ILE A 171 0.60 -24.51 5.60
C ILE A 171 2.06 -24.22 5.24
N VAL A 172 2.55 -23.02 5.55
CA VAL A 172 3.93 -22.61 5.28
C VAL A 172 4.59 -22.20 6.59
N ASP A 173 5.61 -22.95 7.00
CA ASP A 173 6.42 -22.61 8.17
C ASP A 173 6.99 -21.20 8.04
N ASP A 174 6.87 -20.40 9.11
CA ASP A 174 7.34 -19.00 9.17
C ASP A 174 6.67 -18.06 8.14
N GLY A 175 5.59 -18.50 7.50
CA GLY A 175 4.86 -17.75 6.47
C GLY A 175 4.28 -16.43 6.97
N GLU A 176 3.89 -16.34 8.24
CA GLU A 176 3.43 -15.09 8.87
C GLU A 176 4.53 -14.02 8.81
N ARG A 177 5.74 -14.36 9.28
CA ARG A 177 6.90 -13.45 9.30
C ARG A 177 7.29 -13.06 7.88
N MET A 178 7.45 -14.05 6.99
CA MET A 178 7.83 -13.81 5.59
C MET A 178 6.81 -12.90 4.88
N GLY A 179 5.52 -13.13 5.11
CA GLY A 179 4.43 -12.33 4.54
C GLY A 179 4.40 -10.90 5.07
N LEU A 180 4.46 -10.70 6.39
CA LEU A 180 4.48 -9.37 7.02
C LEU A 180 5.69 -8.56 6.58
N TYR A 181 6.89 -9.14 6.67
CA TYR A 181 8.13 -8.44 6.33
C TYR A 181 8.14 -8.10 4.83
N SER A 182 7.71 -9.03 3.97
CA SER A 182 7.58 -8.74 2.54
C SER A 182 6.60 -7.61 2.28
N GLY A 183 5.43 -7.63 2.91
CA GLY A 183 4.46 -6.54 2.81
C GLY A 183 5.05 -5.19 3.21
N LEU A 184 5.76 -5.13 4.36
CA LEU A 184 6.44 -3.93 4.82
C LEU A 184 7.47 -3.43 3.81
N TYR A 185 8.37 -4.28 3.33
CA TYR A 185 9.38 -3.90 2.33
C TYR A 185 8.74 -3.40 1.04
N ILE A 186 7.64 -3.99 0.59
CA ILE A 186 6.96 -3.57 -0.64
C ILE A 186 6.26 -2.22 -0.45
N VAL A 187 5.64 -1.96 0.71
CA VAL A 187 5.10 -0.64 1.07
C VAL A 187 6.23 0.40 1.07
N LEU A 188 7.36 0.11 1.72
CA LEU A 188 8.53 0.98 1.72
C LEU A 188 9.08 1.21 0.29
N ALA A 189 9.12 0.18 -0.55
CA ALA A 189 9.52 0.32 -1.96
C ALA A 189 8.60 1.25 -2.74
N LEU A 190 7.27 1.20 -2.49
CA LEU A 190 6.31 2.15 -3.06
C LEU A 190 6.57 3.57 -2.56
N VAL A 191 6.79 3.76 -1.26
CA VAL A 191 7.11 5.06 -0.68
C VAL A 191 8.39 5.63 -1.30
N LEU A 192 9.46 4.85 -1.39
CA LEU A 192 10.73 5.28 -1.99
C LEU A 192 10.59 5.62 -3.48
N LEU A 193 9.80 4.84 -4.22
CA LEU A 193 9.50 5.10 -5.64
C LEU A 193 8.77 6.43 -5.83
N LEU A 194 7.78 6.72 -4.98
CA LEU A 194 7.00 7.95 -5.03
C LEU A 194 7.81 9.15 -4.53
N ALA A 195 8.53 9.00 -3.42
CA ALA A 195 9.37 10.02 -2.81
C ALA A 195 10.40 10.57 -3.81
N ARG A 196 10.98 9.72 -4.65
CA ARG A 196 11.90 10.12 -5.72
C ARG A 196 11.35 11.23 -6.63
N ARG A 197 10.04 11.25 -6.89
CA ARG A 197 9.40 12.24 -7.77
C ARG A 197 8.80 13.39 -6.96
N VAL A 198 8.16 13.04 -5.84
CA VAL A 198 7.39 13.98 -5.03
C VAL A 198 8.29 14.93 -4.25
N VAL A 199 9.37 14.43 -3.63
CA VAL A 199 10.26 15.27 -2.82
C VAL A 199 10.97 16.31 -3.69
N PRO A 200 11.61 15.96 -4.83
CA PRO A 200 12.22 16.96 -5.69
C PRO A 200 11.22 17.98 -6.22
N PHE A 201 10.03 17.53 -6.63
CA PHE A 201 8.98 18.41 -7.11
C PHE A 201 8.60 19.48 -6.07
N PHE A 202 8.44 19.10 -4.80
CA PHE A 202 8.13 20.08 -3.75
C PHE A 202 9.29 21.02 -3.44
N ILE A 203 10.54 20.55 -3.48
CA ILE A 203 11.71 21.41 -3.30
C ILE A 203 11.79 22.44 -4.42
N GLU A 204 11.71 22.00 -5.69
CA GLU A 204 11.75 22.89 -6.87
C GLU A 204 10.64 23.96 -6.85
N LYS A 205 9.46 23.63 -6.31
CA LYS A 205 8.36 24.58 -6.15
C LYS A 205 8.48 25.48 -4.93
N GLY A 206 9.24 25.07 -3.92
CA GLY A 206 9.38 25.78 -2.64
C GLY A 206 10.48 26.85 -2.61
N VAL A 207 11.57 26.67 -3.35
CA VAL A 207 12.77 27.52 -3.22
C VAL A 207 12.67 28.91 -3.86
N GLY A 208 11.62 29.20 -4.63
CA GLY A 208 11.37 30.53 -5.20
C GLY A 208 12.31 30.97 -6.35
N TYR A 209 13.29 30.13 -6.73
CA TYR A 209 14.15 30.32 -7.90
C TYR A 209 14.13 29.08 -8.81
N PRO A 210 14.44 29.22 -10.11
CA PRO A 210 14.46 28.08 -11.02
C PRO A 210 15.62 27.14 -10.66
N VAL A 211 15.28 26.00 -10.08
CA VAL A 211 16.22 24.89 -9.84
C VAL A 211 15.67 23.60 -10.44
N GLN A 212 16.57 22.75 -10.93
CA GLN A 212 16.23 21.41 -11.37
C GLN A 212 17.08 20.41 -10.60
N LEU A 213 16.42 19.57 -9.83
CA LEU A 213 17.06 18.57 -9.00
C LEU A 213 17.41 17.32 -9.81
N LYS A 214 18.63 16.84 -9.64
CA LYS A 214 19.16 15.74 -10.45
C LYS A 214 18.91 14.38 -9.78
N ASN A 215 18.00 13.61 -10.36
CA ASN A 215 17.87 12.18 -10.05
C ASN A 215 18.81 11.35 -10.94
N ARG A 216 19.98 10.97 -10.42
CA ARG A 216 20.97 10.18 -11.18
C ARG A 216 20.49 8.73 -11.33
N ARG A 217 20.46 8.23 -12.58
CA ARG A 217 19.96 6.88 -12.92
C ARG A 217 20.67 5.75 -12.15
N TRP A 218 21.97 5.87 -11.91
CA TRP A 218 22.73 4.84 -11.18
C TRP A 218 22.26 4.72 -9.72
N LEU A 219 21.94 5.83 -9.05
CA LEU A 219 21.39 5.81 -7.69
C LEU A 219 20.07 5.01 -7.65
N ASP A 220 19.25 5.11 -8.69
CA ASP A 220 17.98 4.41 -8.75
C ASP A 220 18.14 2.90 -8.95
N LEU A 221 19.04 2.51 -9.86
CA LEU A 221 19.32 1.10 -10.13
C LEU A 221 19.97 0.43 -8.92
N THR A 222 20.97 1.08 -8.32
CA THR A 222 21.65 0.58 -7.12
C THR A 222 20.71 0.54 -5.92
N SER A 223 19.85 1.55 -5.74
CA SER A 223 18.85 1.57 -4.66
C SER A 223 17.86 0.43 -4.81
N LEU A 224 17.34 0.20 -6.02
CA LEU A 224 16.44 -0.92 -6.29
C LEU A 224 17.11 -2.27 -6.03
N ALA A 225 18.34 -2.46 -6.52
CA ALA A 225 19.07 -3.71 -6.32
C ALA A 225 19.36 -3.99 -4.84
N LEU A 226 19.95 -3.03 -4.13
CA LEU A 226 20.28 -3.18 -2.70
C LEU A 226 19.02 -3.37 -1.85
N PHE A 227 17.94 -2.65 -2.16
CA PHE A 227 16.67 -2.78 -1.43
C PHE A 227 16.02 -4.15 -1.67
N THR A 228 16.14 -4.69 -2.89
CA THR A 228 15.64 -6.05 -3.20
C THR A 228 16.47 -7.10 -2.48
N LEU A 229 17.80 -6.95 -2.43
CA LEU A 229 18.68 -7.84 -1.67
C LEU A 229 18.42 -7.75 -0.17
N LEU A 230 18.18 -6.55 0.36
CA LEU A 230 17.82 -6.34 1.76
C LEU A 230 16.53 -7.08 2.10
N TRP A 231 15.49 -6.91 1.28
CA TRP A 231 14.22 -7.60 1.43
C TRP A 231 14.40 -9.12 1.44
N ILE A 232 15.16 -9.68 0.49
CA ILE A 232 15.40 -11.13 0.42
C ILE A 232 16.18 -11.62 1.66
N SER A 233 17.24 -10.90 2.03
CA SER A 233 18.10 -11.22 3.18
C SER A 233 17.30 -11.27 4.48
N ASP A 234 16.44 -10.28 4.69
CA ASP A 234 15.70 -10.12 5.93
C ASP A 234 14.45 -11.02 5.96
N ALA A 235 13.59 -10.94 4.95
CA ALA A 235 12.31 -11.63 4.97
C ALA A 235 12.42 -13.16 4.76
N PHE A 236 13.40 -13.62 3.97
CA PHE A 236 13.48 -15.04 3.58
C PHE A 236 14.69 -15.76 4.18
N LEU A 237 15.84 -15.10 4.31
CA LEU A 237 17.08 -15.75 4.72
C LEU A 237 17.43 -15.59 6.21
N ASN A 238 16.77 -14.67 6.92
CA ASN A 238 17.06 -14.35 8.33
C ASN A 238 18.54 -14.03 8.59
N ASN A 239 19.26 -13.49 7.59
CA ASN A 239 20.70 -13.24 7.70
C ASN A 239 20.97 -11.84 8.28
N VAL A 240 21.06 -11.75 9.60
CA VAL A 240 21.23 -10.49 10.35
C VAL A 240 22.46 -9.70 9.89
N THR A 241 23.58 -10.37 9.62
CA THR A 241 24.83 -9.68 9.22
C THR A 241 24.72 -9.10 7.82
N ALA A 242 24.20 -9.87 6.85
CA ALA A 242 23.97 -9.39 5.50
C ALA A 242 22.94 -8.25 5.48
N THR A 243 21.84 -8.38 6.24
CA THR A 243 20.80 -7.36 6.39
C THR A 243 21.40 -6.06 6.94
N GLY A 244 22.25 -6.11 7.96
CA GLY A 244 22.94 -4.94 8.52
C GLY A 244 23.83 -4.22 7.51
N TRP A 245 24.65 -4.96 6.75
CA TRP A 245 25.50 -4.38 5.72
C TRP A 245 24.70 -3.76 4.56
N LEU A 246 23.64 -4.44 4.12
CA LEU A 246 22.75 -3.95 3.05
C LEU A 246 22.00 -2.68 3.48
N ALA A 247 21.52 -2.63 4.73
CA ALA A 247 20.89 -1.44 5.30
C ALA A 247 21.88 -0.26 5.40
N GLY A 248 23.12 -0.52 5.86
CA GLY A 248 24.18 0.49 5.90
C GLY A 248 24.54 1.04 4.52
N ALA A 249 24.64 0.17 3.51
CA ALA A 249 24.88 0.59 2.12
C ALA A 249 23.73 1.45 1.56
N LEU A 250 22.48 1.07 1.85
CA LEU A 250 21.30 1.86 1.47
C LEU A 250 21.28 3.22 2.16
N LEU A 251 21.63 3.31 3.44
CA LEU A 251 21.74 4.57 4.15
C LEU A 251 22.69 5.53 3.43
N VAL A 252 23.92 5.08 3.14
CA VAL A 252 24.91 5.89 2.42
C VAL A 252 24.36 6.33 1.05
N LEU A 253 23.76 5.41 0.30
CA LEU A 253 23.20 5.70 -1.01
C LEU A 253 22.07 6.75 -0.96
N HIS A 254 21.17 6.64 0.02
CA HIS A 254 20.08 7.59 0.22
C HIS A 254 20.59 8.96 0.72
N VAL A 255 21.63 9.00 1.56
CA VAL A 255 22.31 10.25 1.93
C VAL A 255 22.90 10.94 0.71
N VAL A 256 23.61 10.21 -0.17
CA VAL A 256 24.14 10.75 -1.43
C VAL A 256 23.03 11.31 -2.32
N ARG A 257 21.87 10.64 -2.38
CA ARG A 257 20.70 11.15 -3.10
C ARG A 257 20.18 12.46 -2.49
N LEU A 258 20.05 12.54 -1.17
CA LEU A 258 19.57 13.73 -0.48
C LEU A 258 20.51 14.93 -0.63
N VAL A 259 21.84 14.70 -0.57
CA VAL A 259 22.83 15.75 -0.86
C VAL A 259 22.66 16.29 -2.29
N GLY A 260 22.31 15.42 -3.25
CA GLY A 260 21.98 15.83 -4.61
C GLY A 260 20.69 16.63 -4.76
N TRP A 261 19.86 16.70 -3.73
CA TRP A 261 18.64 17.51 -3.67
C TRP A 261 18.81 18.80 -2.88
N HIS A 262 19.96 19.02 -2.25
CA HIS A 262 20.29 20.30 -1.62
C HIS A 262 20.64 21.33 -2.70
N THR A 263 20.10 22.54 -2.58
CA THR A 263 20.19 23.62 -3.58
C THR A 263 20.73 24.90 -2.99
#